data_AF-A0A1Z9P8V4-F1
#
_entry.id   AF-A0A1Z9P8V4-F1
#
_cell.length_a   1.000
_cell.length_b   1.000
_cell.length_c   1.000
_cell.angle_alpha   90.00
_cell.angle_beta   90.00
_cell.angle_gamma   90.00
#
_symmetry.space_group_name_H-M   'P 1'
#
loop_
_entity.id
_entity.type
_entity.pdbx_description
1 polymer ?
#
loop_
_entity_poly.entity_id
_entity_poly.type
_entity_poly.pdbx_seq_one_letter_code
_entity_poly.pdbx_strand_id
1 'polypeptide(L)'
;MILLQSFGSGLAQLFFPIAIVVVAYFFILRPEQNKRKKQSDFVSSLKKGDKVTEEYLNNLEKTNWLDIRIRDEKINVQLEKLSKQLAKQKNNLKDTLERQEAKITAGGDLLPGVLKIIKVYLAVKRRLQPGDKMAGRHGNKGVISMIVPVEDMPHMEDGTPVDVVLNPLGVPSRMNVGQVLETHLGWAAKGLGLKIGKMLDNETPIKTIRSFLETVYSVGVSTKINLKDFSDKEIANLANNLRGGVPMATPVFDGAHENDIKEMLKLADLPESGQTKLIDGRTGEYFDRETTVGYMNVLKLNHLVDDKMHARSTGPYSLVTQQPLGGKAQFGGQRFGEMEVWALEAYGAGYTLQEMLTVKSDDVSGRNKMYKNIVDDTQNIDAGMPESFNVLMKEIKSLGINIELEKDEIE
;
A
#
# COMPACT_ATOMS: atom_id res chain seq x y z
N MET A 1 -13.97 5.40 -24.25
CA MET A 1 -14.85 4.26 -24.53
C MET A 1 -16.09 4.82 -25.21
N ILE A 2 -16.12 4.78 -26.55
CA ILE A 2 -17.29 5.17 -27.35
C ILE A 2 -17.78 3.87 -27.99
N LEU A 3 -18.98 3.44 -27.61
CA LEU A 3 -19.65 2.26 -28.16
C LEU A 3 -20.19 2.61 -29.56
N LEU A 4 -19.82 1.82 -30.56
CA LEU A 4 -20.42 1.88 -31.90
C LEU A 4 -21.05 0.52 -32.20
N GLN A 5 -22.38 0.55 -32.25
CA GLN A 5 -23.27 -0.57 -32.55
C GLN A 5 -23.23 -0.89 -34.05
N SER A 6 -23.27 -2.17 -34.39
CA SER A 6 -23.16 -2.69 -35.75
C SER A 6 -24.45 -2.49 -36.56
N PHE A 7 -24.30 -2.12 -37.83
CA PHE A 7 -25.30 -2.37 -38.87
C PHE A 7 -24.63 -2.62 -40.24
N GLY A 8 -24.84 -3.82 -40.79
CA GLY A 8 -25.22 -4.11 -42.19
C GLY A 8 -24.31 -3.75 -43.39
N SER A 9 -23.92 -4.81 -44.11
CA SER A 9 -23.52 -4.91 -45.54
C SER A 9 -22.11 -4.43 -45.96
N GLY A 10 -21.33 -5.39 -46.50
CA GLY A 10 -19.88 -5.35 -46.68
C GLY A 10 -19.31 -4.45 -47.80
N LEU A 11 -20.12 -3.63 -48.46
CA LEU A 11 -19.62 -2.60 -49.39
C LEU A 11 -19.57 -1.21 -48.74
N ALA A 12 -20.42 -0.93 -47.75
CA ALA A 12 -20.39 0.34 -47.03
C ALA A 12 -19.16 0.48 -46.10
N GLN A 13 -18.67 -0.63 -45.55
CA GLN A 13 -17.53 -0.64 -44.60
C GLN A 13 -16.18 -0.26 -45.21
N LEU A 14 -15.96 -0.43 -46.52
CA LEU A 14 -14.72 0.01 -47.16
C LEU A 14 -14.73 1.49 -47.50
N PHE A 15 -15.90 2.04 -47.87
CA PHE A 15 -16.02 3.45 -48.23
C PHE A 15 -16.24 4.35 -47.02
N PHE A 16 -16.80 3.87 -45.91
CA PHE A 16 -17.03 4.67 -44.71
C PHE A 16 -15.75 5.22 -44.04
N PRO A 17 -14.66 4.45 -43.83
CA PRO A 17 -13.43 4.99 -43.29
C PRO A 17 -12.71 5.92 -44.28
N ILE A 18 -12.80 5.66 -45.59
CA ILE A 18 -12.23 6.54 -46.63
C ILE A 18 -13.00 7.86 -46.67
N ALA A 19 -14.33 7.83 -46.57
CA ALA A 19 -15.18 9.02 -46.47
C ALA A 19 -14.92 9.80 -45.19
N ILE A 20 -14.71 9.15 -44.04
CA ILE A 20 -14.33 9.84 -42.79
C ILE A 20 -12.93 10.47 -42.92
N VAL A 21 -11.97 9.80 -43.55
CA VAL A 21 -10.63 10.37 -43.78
C VAL A 21 -10.68 11.55 -44.74
N VAL A 22 -11.49 11.49 -45.80
CA VAL A 22 -11.65 12.59 -46.77
C VAL A 22 -12.45 13.74 -46.16
N VAL A 23 -13.50 13.47 -45.39
CA VAL A 23 -14.29 14.49 -44.67
C VAL A 23 -13.46 15.11 -43.55
N ALA A 24 -12.65 14.35 -42.81
CA ALA A 24 -11.70 14.87 -41.83
C ALA A 24 -10.58 15.68 -42.50
N TYR A 25 -10.08 15.23 -43.65
CA TYR A 25 -9.14 16.00 -44.46
C TYR A 25 -9.76 17.32 -44.96
N PHE A 26 -11.05 17.31 -45.33
CA PHE A 26 -11.75 18.52 -45.79
C PHE A 26 -12.23 19.45 -44.66
N PHE A 27 -12.58 18.92 -43.48
CA PHE A 27 -13.13 19.69 -42.37
C PHE A 27 -12.10 20.05 -41.28
N ILE A 28 -10.97 19.34 -41.17
CA ILE A 28 -9.92 19.64 -40.18
C ILE A 28 -8.75 20.37 -40.85
N LEU A 29 -8.20 19.82 -41.94
CA LEU A 29 -7.02 20.40 -42.59
C LEU A 29 -7.33 21.62 -43.46
N ARG A 30 -8.52 21.70 -44.08
CA ARG A 30 -8.89 22.86 -44.93
C ARG A 30 -9.13 24.16 -44.14
N PRO A 31 -9.81 24.16 -42.97
CA PRO A 31 -9.83 25.35 -42.11
C PRO A 31 -8.48 25.66 -41.46
N GLU A 32 -7.62 24.68 -41.18
CA GLU A 32 -6.22 24.95 -40.77
C GLU A 32 -5.41 25.59 -41.90
N GLN A 33 -5.53 25.13 -43.14
CA GLN A 33 -4.86 25.73 -44.30
C GLN A 33 -5.42 27.11 -44.64
N ASN A 34 -6.72 27.35 -44.45
CA ASN A 34 -7.33 28.68 -44.61
C ASN A 34 -6.98 29.62 -43.44
N LYS A 35 -6.80 29.11 -42.21
CA LYS A 35 -6.21 29.87 -41.09
C LYS A 35 -4.76 30.24 -41.40
N ARG A 36 -3.96 29.31 -41.90
CA ARG A 36 -2.57 29.55 -42.34
C ARG A 36 -2.47 30.56 -43.49
N LYS A 37 -3.39 30.50 -44.47
CA LYS A 37 -3.48 31.50 -45.56
C LYS A 37 -3.94 32.87 -45.08
N LYS A 38 -4.98 32.95 -44.22
CA LYS A 38 -5.39 34.23 -43.60
C LYS A 38 -4.31 34.79 -42.66
N GLN A 39 -3.47 33.96 -42.06
CA GLN A 39 -2.35 34.37 -41.22
C GLN A 39 -1.13 34.83 -42.01
N SER A 40 -0.80 34.20 -43.15
CA SER A 40 0.27 34.71 -44.01
C SER A 40 -0.03 36.13 -44.52
N ASP A 41 -1.31 36.44 -44.72
CA ASP A 41 -1.78 37.78 -45.08
C ASP A 41 -1.74 38.77 -43.90
N PHE A 42 -1.73 38.28 -42.65
CA PHE A 42 -1.61 39.13 -41.45
C PHE A 42 -0.14 39.40 -41.09
N VAL A 43 0.77 38.45 -41.33
CA VAL A 43 2.24 38.64 -41.16
C VAL A 43 2.77 39.74 -42.10
N SER A 44 2.13 39.94 -43.26
CA SER A 44 2.52 40.96 -44.25
C SER A 44 2.02 42.37 -43.94
N SER A 45 1.27 42.59 -42.85
CA SER A 45 0.71 43.91 -42.52
C SER A 45 1.63 44.83 -41.73
N LEU A 46 2.76 44.34 -41.19
CA LEU A 46 3.73 45.18 -40.48
C LEU A 46 4.71 45.83 -41.46
N LYS A 47 4.72 47.17 -41.52
CA LYS A 47 5.72 47.93 -42.28
C LYS A 47 6.94 48.24 -41.40
N LYS A 48 8.06 48.58 -42.02
CA LYS A 48 9.36 48.80 -41.36
C LYS A 48 9.30 49.99 -40.39
N GLY A 49 8.94 49.75 -39.13
CA GLY A 49 8.88 50.77 -38.07
C GLY A 49 7.61 50.77 -37.23
N ASP A 50 6.65 49.91 -37.53
CA ASP A 50 5.41 49.78 -36.76
C ASP A 50 5.69 49.15 -35.39
N LYS A 51 4.93 49.62 -34.38
CA LYS A 51 5.00 49.05 -33.03
C LYS A 51 4.25 47.71 -33.02
N VAL A 52 4.92 46.65 -32.58
CA VAL A 52 4.29 45.35 -32.38
C VAL A 52 3.37 45.44 -31.15
N THR A 53 2.05 45.36 -31.36
CA THR A 53 1.04 45.40 -30.29
C THR A 53 0.73 44.00 -29.78
N GLU A 54 0.30 43.87 -28.51
CA GLU A 54 -0.08 42.57 -27.92
C GLU A 54 -1.26 41.91 -28.66
N GLU A 55 -2.21 42.71 -29.16
CA GLU A 55 -3.32 42.23 -29.99
C GLU A 55 -2.85 41.58 -31.31
N TYR A 56 -1.79 42.13 -31.91
CA TYR A 56 -1.22 41.58 -33.15
C TYR A 56 -0.53 40.23 -32.89
N LEU A 57 0.20 40.10 -31.78
CA LEU A 57 0.85 38.85 -31.39
C LEU A 57 -0.17 37.76 -31.01
N ASN A 58 -1.26 38.12 -30.32
CA ASN A 58 -2.30 37.17 -29.92
C ASN A 58 -3.09 36.58 -31.11
N ASN A 59 -3.19 37.30 -32.22
CA ASN A 59 -3.85 36.82 -33.45
C ASN A 59 -2.93 35.98 -34.36
N LEU A 60 -1.62 35.96 -34.09
CA LEU A 60 -0.63 35.19 -34.82
C LEU A 60 -0.41 33.81 -34.20
N GLU A 61 -0.23 32.80 -35.05
CA GLU A 61 0.25 31.49 -34.63
C GLU A 61 1.65 31.62 -34.04
N LYS A 62 1.86 31.02 -32.87
CA LYS A 62 3.10 31.11 -32.08
C LYS A 62 4.35 30.66 -32.85
N THR A 63 4.20 29.83 -33.88
CA THR A 63 5.29 29.45 -34.80
C THR A 63 5.81 30.63 -35.60
N ASN A 64 4.94 31.57 -35.95
CA ASN A 64 5.26 32.71 -36.82
C ASN A 64 5.82 33.90 -36.01
N TRP A 65 5.79 33.82 -34.67
CA TRP A 65 6.44 34.81 -33.80
C TRP A 65 7.95 34.84 -33.97
N LEU A 66 8.55 33.70 -34.35
CA LEU A 66 10.00 33.57 -34.57
C LEU A 66 10.46 34.22 -35.87
N ASP A 67 9.55 34.52 -36.79
CA ASP A 67 9.84 35.15 -38.09
C ASP A 67 9.84 36.69 -38.02
N ILE A 68 9.40 37.26 -36.89
CA ILE A 68 9.35 38.72 -36.68
C ILE A 68 10.74 39.23 -36.29
N ARG A 69 11.31 40.12 -37.12
CA ARG A 69 12.57 40.81 -36.83
C ARG A 69 12.31 42.18 -36.19
N ILE A 70 12.82 42.37 -34.98
CA ILE A 70 12.64 43.61 -34.21
C ILE A 70 13.85 44.52 -34.47
N ARG A 71 13.71 45.86 -34.33
CA ARG A 71 14.84 46.79 -34.52
C ARG A 71 15.93 46.67 -33.45
N ASP A 72 15.59 46.16 -32.27
CA ASP A 72 16.52 45.96 -31.16
C ASP A 72 17.35 44.68 -31.36
N GLU A 73 18.66 44.84 -31.49
CA GLU A 73 19.60 43.74 -31.72
C GLU A 73 19.63 42.74 -30.56
N LYS A 74 19.43 43.18 -29.32
CA LYS A 74 19.46 42.29 -28.14
C LYS A 74 18.32 41.28 -28.17
N ILE A 75 17.14 41.72 -28.59
CA ILE A 75 15.95 40.86 -28.68
C ILE A 75 16.07 39.87 -29.84
N ASN A 76 16.65 40.29 -30.97
CA ASN A 76 16.89 39.39 -32.10
C ASN A 76 17.87 38.26 -31.74
N VAL A 77 18.94 38.56 -30.98
CA VAL A 77 19.88 37.54 -30.48
C VAL A 77 19.17 36.55 -29.53
N GLN A 78 18.25 37.04 -28.70
CA GLN A 78 17.44 36.18 -27.83
C GLN A 78 16.45 35.32 -28.62
N LEU A 79 15.77 35.87 -29.63
CA LEU A 79 14.87 35.13 -30.51
C LEU A 79 15.60 34.04 -31.29
N GLU A 80 16.82 34.31 -31.76
CA GLU A 80 17.65 33.32 -32.45
C GLU A 80 18.14 32.21 -31.50
N LYS A 81 18.50 32.56 -30.26
CA LYS A 81 18.83 31.57 -29.23
C LYS A 81 17.62 30.69 -28.89
N LEU A 82 16.43 31.29 -28.76
CA LEU A 82 15.18 30.59 -28.49
C LEU A 82 14.77 29.69 -29.67
N SER A 83 14.92 30.15 -30.91
CA SER A 83 14.60 29.34 -32.09
C SER A 83 15.52 28.12 -32.20
N LYS A 84 16.83 28.29 -31.92
CA LYS A 84 17.81 27.20 -31.83
C LYS A 84 17.47 26.21 -30.71
N GLN A 85 17.06 26.71 -29.54
CA GLN A 85 16.63 25.87 -28.41
C GLN A 85 15.36 25.09 -28.74
N LEU A 86 14.36 25.73 -29.36
CA LEU A 86 13.12 25.10 -29.79
C LEU A 86 13.36 24.03 -30.86
N ALA A 87 14.20 24.31 -31.85
CA ALA A 87 14.58 23.34 -32.87
C ALA A 87 15.28 22.11 -32.24
N LYS A 88 16.20 22.33 -31.29
CA LYS A 88 16.86 21.27 -30.54
C LYS A 88 15.86 20.45 -29.72
N GLN A 89 14.94 21.09 -29.01
CA GLN A 89 13.90 20.40 -28.24
C GLN A 89 12.96 19.61 -29.12
N LYS A 90 12.58 20.15 -30.29
CA LYS A 90 11.73 19.46 -31.27
C LYS A 90 12.41 18.20 -31.81
N ASN A 91 13.70 18.27 -32.13
CA ASN A 91 14.46 17.12 -32.57
C ASN A 91 14.59 16.07 -31.46
N ASN A 92 14.93 16.49 -30.24
CA ASN A 92 14.98 15.57 -29.09
C ASN A 92 13.65 14.85 -28.85
N LEU A 93 12.53 15.56 -28.92
CA LEU A 93 11.19 14.98 -28.77
C LEU A 93 10.89 13.97 -29.87
N LYS A 94 11.26 14.31 -31.12
CA LYS A 94 11.09 13.41 -32.27
C LYS A 94 11.91 12.13 -32.09
N ASP A 95 13.18 12.25 -31.70
CA ASP A 95 14.05 11.11 -31.44
C ASP A 95 13.51 10.23 -30.30
N THR A 96 12.99 10.83 -29.23
CA THR A 96 12.39 10.05 -28.14
C THR A 96 11.13 9.32 -28.56
N LEU A 97 10.33 9.93 -29.44
CA LEU A 97 9.10 9.34 -29.97
C LEU A 97 9.44 8.16 -30.89
N GLU A 98 10.36 8.34 -31.83
CA GLU A 98 10.83 7.27 -32.73
C GLU A 98 11.41 6.09 -31.93
N ARG A 99 12.17 6.36 -30.85
CA ARG A 99 12.68 5.31 -29.95
C ARG A 99 11.57 4.58 -29.20
N GLN A 100 10.50 5.28 -28.78
CA GLN A 100 9.37 4.65 -28.09
C GLN A 100 8.55 3.79 -29.05
N GLU A 101 8.28 4.27 -30.26
CA GLU A 101 7.61 3.50 -31.32
C GLU A 101 8.39 2.24 -31.68
N ALA A 102 9.71 2.36 -31.86
CA ALA A 102 10.58 1.23 -32.11
C ALA A 102 10.54 0.20 -30.98
N LYS A 103 10.51 0.64 -29.71
CA LYS A 103 10.40 -0.26 -28.55
C LYS A 103 9.07 -0.98 -28.43
N ILE A 104 7.96 -0.34 -28.84
CA ILE A 104 6.62 -0.93 -28.78
C ILE A 104 6.42 -1.92 -29.93
N THR A 105 6.98 -1.59 -31.11
CA THR A 105 6.88 -2.42 -32.31
C THR A 105 7.83 -3.62 -32.26
N ALA A 106 8.98 -3.45 -31.58
CA ALA A 106 9.86 -4.56 -31.27
C ALA A 106 9.09 -5.59 -30.43
N GLY A 107 9.00 -6.82 -30.95
CA GLY A 107 8.43 -7.95 -30.21
C GLY A 107 9.15 -8.14 -28.88
N GLY A 108 8.41 -8.56 -27.86
CA GLY A 108 9.00 -8.90 -26.57
C GLY A 108 9.88 -10.15 -26.68
N ASP A 109 10.94 -10.21 -25.87
CA ASP A 109 11.75 -11.41 -25.73
C ASP A 109 10.94 -12.49 -24.99
N LEU A 110 10.72 -13.62 -25.66
CA LEU A 110 9.90 -14.73 -25.17
C LEU A 110 10.78 -15.96 -24.98
N LEU A 111 10.50 -16.74 -23.93
CA LEU A 111 11.19 -18.01 -23.71
C LEU A 111 10.94 -18.97 -24.90
N PRO A 112 11.92 -19.82 -25.26
CA PRO A 112 11.75 -20.80 -26.32
C PRO A 112 10.50 -21.65 -26.10
N GLY A 113 9.65 -21.75 -27.13
CA GLY A 113 8.38 -22.48 -27.07
C GLY A 113 7.16 -21.67 -26.63
N VAL A 114 7.32 -20.41 -26.18
CA VAL A 114 6.19 -19.53 -25.84
C VAL A 114 5.85 -18.61 -27.01
N LEU A 115 4.64 -18.72 -27.55
CA LEU A 115 4.19 -17.89 -28.69
C LEU A 115 3.74 -16.49 -28.27
N LYS A 116 3.06 -16.36 -27.12
CA LYS A 116 2.52 -15.09 -26.63
C LYS A 116 2.36 -15.13 -25.11
N ILE A 117 2.63 -13.99 -24.45
CA ILE A 117 2.39 -13.80 -23.02
C ILE A 117 1.37 -12.69 -22.83
N ILE A 118 0.35 -12.93 -21.99
CA ILE A 118 -0.63 -11.92 -21.58
C ILE A 118 -0.46 -11.70 -20.08
N LYS A 119 -0.14 -10.47 -19.68
CA LYS A 119 -0.03 -10.06 -18.27
C LYS A 119 -1.29 -9.29 -17.88
N VAL A 120 -2.05 -9.82 -16.93
CA VAL A 120 -3.24 -9.16 -16.36
C VAL A 120 -2.88 -8.68 -14.96
N TYR A 121 -2.98 -7.37 -14.72
CA TYR A 121 -2.75 -6.78 -13.41
C TYR A 121 -4.09 -6.61 -12.70
N LEU A 122 -4.21 -7.18 -11.50
CA LEU A 122 -5.39 -7.04 -10.65
C LEU A 122 -5.02 -6.19 -9.43
N ALA A 123 -5.78 -5.11 -9.21
CA ALA A 123 -5.66 -4.29 -8.01
C ALA A 123 -6.76 -4.68 -7.02
N VAL A 124 -6.37 -5.10 -5.80
CA VAL A 124 -7.31 -5.48 -4.74
C VAL A 124 -7.09 -4.58 -3.52
N LYS A 125 -8.16 -3.95 -3.03
CA LYS A 125 -8.14 -3.21 -1.76
C LYS A 125 -8.52 -4.16 -0.62
N ARG A 126 -7.55 -4.51 0.23
CA ARG A 126 -7.77 -5.36 1.41
C ARG A 126 -8.02 -4.49 2.64
N ARG A 127 -9.09 -4.79 3.39
CA ARG A 127 -9.44 -4.10 4.64
C ARG A 127 -8.69 -4.70 5.84
N LEU A 128 -8.79 -4.05 6.99
CA LEU A 128 -8.28 -4.59 8.25
C LEU A 128 -9.27 -5.64 8.78
N GLN A 129 -8.75 -6.73 9.32
CA GLN A 129 -9.57 -7.80 9.88
C GLN A 129 -8.88 -8.47 11.07
N PRO A 130 -9.64 -9.17 11.95
CA PRO A 130 -9.06 -10.00 13.00
C PRO A 130 -8.05 -11.00 12.43
N GLY A 131 -6.91 -11.15 13.09
CA GLY A 131 -5.81 -11.97 12.61
C GLY A 131 -4.72 -11.22 11.83
N ASP A 132 -4.98 -10.00 11.35
CA ASP A 132 -3.95 -9.17 10.74
C ASP A 132 -2.90 -8.73 11.79
N LYS A 133 -1.62 -8.70 11.38
CA LYS A 133 -0.52 -8.31 12.26
C LYS A 133 -0.24 -6.81 12.16
N MET A 134 -0.18 -6.15 13.32
CA MET A 134 0.20 -4.75 13.46
C MET A 134 1.44 -4.61 14.35
N ALA A 135 2.11 -3.46 14.26
CA ALA A 135 3.26 -3.14 15.09
C ALA A 135 3.34 -1.65 15.39
N GLY A 136 3.71 -1.29 16.61
CA GLY A 136 4.20 0.05 16.90
C GLY A 136 5.69 0.19 16.52
N ARG A 137 6.20 1.42 16.59
CA ARG A 137 7.61 1.75 16.28
C ARG A 137 8.60 1.20 17.32
N HIS A 138 8.12 0.91 18.53
CA HIS A 138 8.92 0.44 19.67
C HIS A 138 9.01 -1.10 19.78
N GLY A 139 8.82 -1.81 18.67
CA GLY A 139 8.94 -3.27 18.61
C GLY A 139 7.76 -4.04 19.23
N ASN A 140 6.72 -3.34 19.68
CA ASN A 140 5.46 -3.92 20.16
C ASN A 140 4.64 -4.44 18.97
N LYS A 141 4.77 -5.74 18.68
CA LYS A 141 4.00 -6.44 17.64
C LYS A 141 2.79 -7.11 18.26
N GLY A 142 1.65 -7.05 17.57
CA GLY A 142 0.39 -7.66 17.99
C GLY A 142 -0.41 -8.18 16.80
N VAL A 143 -1.39 -9.02 17.10
CA VAL A 143 -2.41 -9.47 16.15
C VAL A 143 -3.74 -8.90 16.62
N ILE A 144 -4.56 -8.41 15.69
CA ILE A 144 -5.89 -7.89 16.02
C ILE A 144 -6.77 -9.05 16.49
N SER A 145 -7.32 -8.94 17.69
CA SER A 145 -8.23 -9.93 18.27
C SER A 145 -9.66 -9.74 17.79
N MET A 146 -10.19 -8.52 17.92
CA MET A 146 -11.57 -8.19 17.57
C MET A 146 -11.70 -6.74 17.10
N ILE A 147 -12.75 -6.46 16.33
CA ILE A 147 -13.16 -5.12 15.92
C ILE A 147 -14.48 -4.86 16.64
N VAL A 148 -14.50 -3.81 17.46
CA VAL A 148 -15.61 -3.48 18.36
C VAL A 148 -16.34 -2.24 17.83
N PRO A 149 -17.67 -2.14 18.00
CA PRO A 149 -18.41 -0.89 17.76
C PRO A 149 -17.89 0.27 18.62
N VAL A 150 -18.16 1.50 18.20
CA VAL A 150 -17.60 2.71 18.85
C VAL A 150 -18.25 2.98 20.20
N GLU A 151 -19.54 2.65 20.35
CA GLU A 151 -20.33 2.77 21.58
C GLU A 151 -19.78 1.91 22.74
N ASP A 152 -19.15 0.79 22.41
CA ASP A 152 -18.59 -0.15 23.38
C ASP A 152 -17.17 0.26 23.84
N MET A 153 -16.54 1.23 23.16
CA MET A 153 -15.16 1.62 23.46
C MET A 153 -15.11 2.56 24.67
N PRO A 154 -14.07 2.43 25.53
CA PRO A 154 -13.80 3.40 26.56
C PRO A 154 -13.68 4.82 25.97
N HIS A 155 -14.24 5.81 26.66
CA HIS A 155 -14.22 7.19 26.22
C HIS A 155 -13.79 8.15 27.34
N MET A 156 -13.27 9.30 26.93
CA MET A 156 -12.90 10.41 27.83
C MET A 156 -14.15 11.17 28.27
N GLU A 157 -14.03 12.04 29.28
CA GLU A 157 -15.14 12.89 29.76
C GLU A 157 -15.71 13.79 28.65
N ASP A 158 -14.89 14.16 27.66
CA ASP A 158 -15.29 14.90 26.47
C ASP A 158 -16.13 14.07 25.49
N GLY A 159 -16.42 12.79 25.79
CA GLY A 159 -17.14 11.86 24.94
C GLY A 159 -16.30 11.27 23.80
N THR A 160 -15.00 11.57 23.73
CA THR A 160 -14.11 11.07 22.68
C THR A 160 -13.73 9.61 22.96
N PRO A 161 -14.07 8.65 22.10
CA PRO A 161 -13.73 7.23 22.27
C PRO A 161 -12.26 6.96 21.93
N VAL A 162 -11.71 5.92 22.54
CA VAL A 162 -10.36 5.40 22.22
C VAL A 162 -10.43 4.48 21.00
N ASP A 163 -9.45 4.57 20.09
CA ASP A 163 -9.42 3.72 18.88
C ASP A 163 -8.81 2.32 19.13
N VAL A 164 -7.79 2.24 19.98
CA VAL A 164 -7.03 1.00 20.23
C VAL A 164 -6.73 0.84 21.71
N VAL A 165 -7.08 -0.32 22.27
CA VAL A 165 -6.73 -0.70 23.64
C VAL A 165 -5.52 -1.64 23.62
N LEU A 166 -4.44 -1.22 24.28
CA LEU A 166 -3.18 -1.99 24.38
C LEU A 166 -3.01 -2.57 25.78
N ASN A 167 -2.39 -3.75 25.86
CA ASN A 167 -2.08 -4.41 27.13
C ASN A 167 -0.82 -3.78 27.78
N PRO A 168 -0.91 -3.24 29.01
CA PRO A 168 0.22 -2.61 29.69
C PRO A 168 1.29 -3.62 30.17
N LEU A 169 0.97 -4.91 30.33
CA LEU A 169 1.89 -5.92 30.86
C LEU A 169 3.14 -6.13 29.99
N GLY A 170 3.05 -5.78 28.70
CA GLY A 170 4.17 -5.87 27.77
C GLY A 170 5.27 -4.83 28.01
N VAL A 171 4.95 -3.69 28.63
CA VAL A 171 5.90 -2.58 28.80
C VAL A 171 7.00 -2.92 29.81
N PRO A 172 6.69 -3.42 31.03
CA PRO A 172 7.73 -3.76 32.01
C PRO A 172 8.56 -4.96 31.55
N SER A 173 7.92 -5.99 30.98
CA SER A 173 8.61 -7.22 30.56
C SER A 173 9.61 -7.00 29.42
N ARG A 174 9.31 -6.10 28.48
CA ARG A 174 10.18 -5.82 27.32
C ARG A 174 11.06 -4.59 27.49
N MET A 175 10.90 -3.86 28.60
CA MET A 175 11.65 -2.64 28.93
C MET A 175 11.61 -1.57 27.83
N ASN A 176 10.53 -1.49 27.05
CA ASN A 176 10.36 -0.54 25.95
C ASN A 176 9.50 0.66 26.38
N VAL A 177 10.00 1.41 27.37
CA VAL A 177 9.33 2.57 27.98
C VAL A 177 9.10 3.71 26.99
N GLY A 178 9.93 3.80 25.93
CA GLY A 178 9.79 4.83 24.90
C GLY A 178 8.40 4.90 24.25
N GLN A 179 7.64 3.80 24.21
CA GLN A 179 6.27 3.82 23.68
C GLN A 179 5.31 4.64 24.56
N VAL A 180 5.55 4.69 25.87
CA VAL A 180 4.75 5.50 26.80
C VAL A 180 5.08 6.97 26.63
N LEU A 181 6.37 7.30 26.48
CA LEU A 181 6.82 8.66 26.19
C LEU A 181 6.28 9.16 24.83
N GLU A 182 6.29 8.30 23.80
CA GLU A 182 5.65 8.59 22.50
C GLU A 182 4.16 8.89 22.69
N THR A 183 3.46 8.09 23.49
CA THR A 183 2.02 8.25 23.75
C THR A 183 1.72 9.58 24.44
N HIS A 184 2.50 9.96 25.46
CA HIS A 184 2.36 11.24 26.17
C HIS A 184 2.65 12.43 25.25
N LEU A 185 3.77 12.40 24.51
CA LEU A 185 4.13 13.47 23.58
C LEU A 185 3.12 13.58 22.43
N GLY A 186 2.61 12.45 21.93
CA GLY A 186 1.57 12.41 20.92
C GLY A 186 0.24 13.00 21.43
N TRP A 187 -0.08 12.79 22.71
CA TRP A 187 -1.25 13.42 23.32
C TRP A 187 -1.11 14.93 23.42
N ALA A 188 0.04 15.42 23.89
CA ALA A 188 0.36 16.85 23.91
C ALA A 188 0.27 17.47 22.51
N ALA A 189 0.87 16.81 21.50
CA ALA A 189 0.83 17.24 20.11
C ALA A 189 -0.60 17.38 19.56
N LYS A 190 -1.48 16.43 19.88
CA LYS A 190 -2.89 16.49 19.48
C LYS A 190 -3.62 17.61 20.22
N GLY A 191 -3.42 17.74 21.53
CA GLY A 191 -4.05 18.77 22.36
C GLY A 191 -3.69 20.19 21.88
N LEU A 192 -2.41 20.44 21.55
CA LEU A 192 -1.97 21.69 20.95
C LEU A 192 -2.66 21.97 19.60
N GLY A 193 -2.80 20.96 18.75
CA GLY A 193 -3.51 21.08 17.48
C GLY A 193 -5.00 21.42 17.64
N LEU A 194 -5.67 20.79 18.61
CA LEU A 194 -7.07 21.09 18.96
C LEU A 194 -7.21 22.52 19.50
N LYS A 195 -6.26 22.98 20.31
CA LYS A 195 -6.24 24.36 20.84
C LYS A 195 -6.05 25.39 19.73
N ILE A 196 -5.14 25.14 18.78
CA ILE A 196 -4.95 25.97 17.58
C ILE A 196 -6.23 25.97 16.73
N GLY A 197 -6.86 24.80 16.55
CA GLY A 197 -8.15 24.67 15.86
C GLY A 197 -9.24 25.54 16.48
N LYS A 198 -9.43 25.44 17.80
CA LYS A 198 -10.38 26.27 18.56
C LYS A 198 -10.08 27.77 18.43
N MET A 199 -8.81 28.18 18.42
CA MET A 199 -8.40 29.57 18.20
C MET A 199 -8.76 30.08 16.80
N LEU A 200 -8.62 29.24 15.77
CA LEU A 200 -9.02 29.57 14.40
C LEU A 200 -10.54 29.63 14.23
N ASP A 201 -11.25 28.66 14.81
CA ASP A 201 -12.72 28.60 14.73
C ASP A 201 -13.38 29.80 15.44
N ASN A 202 -12.75 30.32 16.51
CA ASN A 202 -13.18 31.52 17.24
C ASN A 202 -12.75 32.84 16.58
N GLU A 203 -12.18 32.82 15.38
CA GLU A 203 -11.66 33.98 14.64
C GLU A 203 -10.74 34.88 15.49
N THR A 204 -9.91 34.26 16.33
CA THR A 204 -9.00 35.03 17.21
C THR A 204 -7.98 35.83 16.39
N PRO A 205 -7.51 36.99 16.90
CA PRO A 205 -6.52 37.80 16.20
C PRO A 205 -5.27 36.99 15.85
N ILE A 206 -4.74 37.17 14.64
CA ILE A 206 -3.54 36.47 14.15
C ILE A 206 -2.34 36.71 15.08
N LYS A 207 -2.30 37.86 15.76
CA LYS A 207 -1.27 38.19 16.76
C LYS A 207 -1.24 37.21 17.93
N THR A 208 -2.40 36.82 18.45
CA THR A 208 -2.53 35.84 19.54
C THR A 208 -2.14 34.43 19.10
N ILE A 209 -2.52 34.03 17.88
CA ILE A 209 -2.11 32.76 17.29
C ILE A 209 -0.60 32.73 17.10
N ARG A 210 0.00 33.81 16.59
CA ARG A 210 1.45 33.95 16.44
C ARG A 210 2.17 33.83 17.78
N SER A 211 1.70 34.53 18.83
CA SER A 211 2.31 34.39 20.16
C SER A 211 2.18 32.98 20.73
N PHE A 212 1.06 32.30 20.48
CA PHE A 212 0.88 30.92 20.94
C PHE A 212 1.83 29.97 20.19
N LEU A 213 1.94 30.10 18.86
CA LEU A 213 2.91 29.33 18.09
C LEU A 213 4.35 29.60 18.54
N GLU A 214 4.71 30.86 18.82
CA GLU A 214 6.02 31.21 19.38
C GLU A 214 6.27 30.50 20.72
N THR A 215 5.28 30.43 21.61
CA THR A 215 5.42 29.68 22.86
C THR A 215 5.62 28.18 22.61
N VAL A 216 4.82 27.57 21.73
CA VAL A 216 4.89 26.14 21.41
C VAL A 216 6.24 25.76 20.79
N TYR A 217 6.74 26.56 19.84
CA TYR A 217 8.04 26.30 19.20
C TYR A 217 9.26 26.66 20.08
N SER A 218 9.04 27.34 21.21
CA SER A 218 10.12 27.70 22.15
C SER A 218 10.45 26.63 23.18
N VAL A 219 9.55 25.65 23.38
CA VAL A 219 9.74 24.58 24.37
C VAL A 219 10.74 23.55 23.88
N GLY A 220 11.74 23.23 24.70
CA GLY A 220 12.70 22.14 24.46
C GLY A 220 13.67 22.33 23.29
N VAL A 221 13.69 23.50 22.63
CA VAL A 221 14.52 23.74 21.43
C VAL A 221 15.53 24.87 21.69
N SER A 222 16.81 24.58 21.40
CA SER A 222 17.92 25.55 21.51
C SER A 222 17.93 26.59 20.38
N THR A 223 17.38 26.27 19.21
CA THR A 223 17.22 27.15 18.06
C THR A 223 15.81 27.74 17.97
N LYS A 224 15.67 29.03 18.31
CA LYS A 224 14.39 29.75 18.15
C LYS A 224 14.04 29.88 16.67
N ILE A 225 12.86 29.39 16.28
CA ILE A 225 12.30 29.59 14.94
C ILE A 225 11.77 31.02 14.84
N ASN A 226 12.21 31.76 13.81
CA ASN A 226 11.70 33.10 13.54
C ASN A 226 10.38 33.04 12.78
N LEU A 227 9.26 33.17 13.50
CA LEU A 227 7.92 33.29 12.92
C LEU A 227 7.63 34.70 12.36
N LYS A 228 8.58 35.64 12.49
CA LYS A 228 8.45 37.03 12.03
C LYS A 228 8.59 37.21 10.53
N ASP A 229 9.27 36.28 9.87
CA ASP A 229 9.49 36.32 8.42
C ASP A 229 8.22 35.93 7.63
N PHE A 230 7.27 35.27 8.30
CA PHE A 230 6.02 34.83 7.69
C PHE A 230 4.96 35.93 7.69
N SER A 231 4.30 36.06 6.54
CA SER A 231 3.12 36.90 6.40
C SER A 231 1.94 36.37 7.22
N ASP A 232 0.98 37.25 7.52
CA ASP A 232 -0.22 36.88 8.27
C ASP A 232 -1.04 35.78 7.57
N LYS A 233 -1.03 35.76 6.23
CA LYS A 233 -1.67 34.70 5.42
C LYS A 233 -0.95 33.36 5.57
N GLU A 234 0.38 33.36 5.62
CA GLU A 234 1.17 32.14 5.80
C GLU A 234 1.01 31.58 7.21
N ILE A 235 0.92 32.44 8.23
CA ILE A 235 0.63 32.03 9.61
C ILE A 235 -0.75 31.38 9.71
N ALA A 236 -1.76 31.95 9.05
CA ALA A 236 -3.10 31.37 9.02
C ALA A 236 -3.11 30.00 8.31
N ASN A 237 -2.41 29.88 7.18
CA ASN A 237 -2.25 28.60 6.47
C ASN A 237 -1.51 27.55 7.32
N LEU A 238 -0.44 27.97 8.02
CA LEU A 238 0.31 27.10 8.93
C LEU A 238 -0.59 26.61 10.06
N ALA A 239 -1.32 27.51 10.73
CA ALA A 239 -2.24 27.16 11.80
C ALA A 239 -3.33 26.19 11.31
N ASN A 240 -3.85 26.39 10.09
CA ASN A 240 -4.84 25.49 9.50
C ASN A 240 -4.27 24.08 9.26
N ASN A 241 -3.01 23.98 8.81
CA ASN A 241 -2.31 22.69 8.67
C ASN A 241 -2.07 21.99 10.02
N LEU A 242 -1.85 22.76 11.09
CA LEU A 242 -1.57 22.23 12.44
C LEU A 242 -2.83 21.84 13.23
N ARG A 243 -4.04 22.06 12.69
CA ARG A 243 -5.31 21.69 13.34
C ARG A 243 -5.38 20.20 13.71
N GLY A 244 -4.76 19.35 12.89
CA GLY A 244 -4.72 17.90 13.12
C GLY A 244 -3.84 17.46 14.30
N GLY A 245 -2.90 18.31 14.73
CA GLY A 245 -1.85 18.02 15.70
C GLY A 245 -0.55 18.70 15.29
N VAL A 246 0.24 19.16 16.26
CA VAL A 246 1.55 19.78 16.01
C VAL A 246 2.61 18.68 15.86
N PRO A 247 3.25 18.50 14.69
CA PRO A 247 4.26 17.47 14.51
C PRO A 247 5.47 17.74 15.41
N MET A 248 5.86 16.73 16.19
CA MET A 248 7.03 16.79 17.07
C MET A 248 8.20 16.04 16.45
N ALA A 249 9.40 16.63 16.54
CA ALA A 249 10.64 16.02 16.09
C ALA A 249 11.56 15.77 17.28
N THR A 250 11.77 14.50 17.61
CA THR A 250 12.72 14.08 18.64
C THR A 250 13.89 13.35 17.98
N PRO A 251 15.12 13.89 18.01
CA PRO A 251 16.32 13.19 17.59
C PRO A 251 16.51 11.87 18.34
N VAL A 252 17.30 10.95 17.76
CA VAL A 252 17.49 9.59 18.31
C VAL A 252 18.25 9.58 19.63
N PHE A 253 19.27 10.43 19.77
CA PHE A 253 20.16 10.46 20.94
C PHE A 253 20.02 11.71 21.81
N ASP A 254 19.49 12.80 21.25
CA ASP A 254 19.26 14.08 21.94
C ASP A 254 17.76 14.41 21.85
N GLY A 255 16.96 13.56 22.49
CA GLY A 255 15.49 13.60 22.43
C GLY A 255 14.87 14.53 23.48
N ALA A 256 13.55 14.69 23.42
CA ALA A 256 12.81 15.48 24.40
C ALA A 256 12.95 14.88 25.81
N HIS A 257 13.19 15.74 26.80
CA HIS A 257 13.21 15.34 28.20
C HIS A 257 11.79 15.27 28.77
N GLU A 258 11.64 14.59 29.91
CA GLU A 258 10.33 14.45 30.57
C GLU A 258 9.73 15.81 30.96
N ASN A 259 10.56 16.77 31.36
CA ASN A 259 10.13 18.13 31.69
C ASN A 259 9.53 18.84 30.48
N ASP A 260 10.13 18.70 29.30
CA ASP A 260 9.62 19.28 28.06
C ASP A 260 8.25 18.70 27.70
N ILE A 261 8.07 17.38 27.90
CA ILE A 261 6.79 16.70 27.65
C ILE A 261 5.70 17.23 28.60
N LYS A 262 6.03 17.40 29.89
CA LYS A 262 5.11 17.96 30.89
C LYS A 262 4.73 19.40 30.59
N GLU A 263 5.70 20.23 30.19
CA GLU A 263 5.43 21.61 29.76
C GLU A 263 4.50 21.64 28.54
N MET A 264 4.70 20.74 27.58
CA MET A 264 3.84 20.64 26.40
C MET A 264 2.43 20.15 26.73
N LEU A 265 2.29 19.18 27.64
CA LEU A 265 0.98 18.74 28.15
C LEU A 265 0.25 19.90 28.83
N LYS A 266 0.95 20.68 29.64
CA LYS A 266 0.40 21.85 30.33
C LYS A 266 -0.05 22.95 29.36
N LEU A 267 0.74 23.23 28.31
CA LEU A 267 0.35 24.18 27.26
C LEU A 267 -0.91 23.75 26.51
N ALA A 268 -1.15 22.44 26.41
CA ALA A 268 -2.33 21.84 25.80
C ALA A 268 -3.55 21.74 26.72
N ASP A 269 -3.47 22.24 27.96
CA ASP A 269 -4.48 22.10 29.01
C ASP A 269 -4.77 20.63 29.38
N LEU A 270 -3.75 19.76 29.30
CA LEU A 270 -3.80 18.34 29.64
C LEU A 270 -3.08 18.06 30.97
N PRO A 271 -3.42 16.95 31.67
CA PRO A 271 -2.77 16.59 32.92
C PRO A 271 -1.28 16.25 32.72
N GLU A 272 -0.43 16.77 33.62
CA GLU A 272 1.03 16.57 33.56
C GLU A 272 1.44 15.10 33.72
N SER A 273 0.58 14.25 34.29
CA SER A 273 0.82 12.80 34.43
C SER A 273 0.72 12.04 33.10
N GLY A 274 0.09 12.61 32.08
CA GLY A 274 -0.26 11.89 30.84
C GLY A 274 -1.35 10.82 31.05
N GLN A 275 -2.05 10.87 32.18
CA GLN A 275 -3.11 9.94 32.55
C GLN A 275 -4.42 10.68 32.75
N THR A 276 -5.53 10.04 32.39
CA THR A 276 -6.88 10.56 32.62
C THR A 276 -7.82 9.45 33.02
N LYS A 277 -8.95 9.82 33.63
CA LYS A 277 -10.05 8.89 33.91
C LYS A 277 -10.79 8.59 32.62
N LEU A 278 -11.06 7.31 32.39
CA LEU A 278 -11.90 6.84 31.31
C LEU A 278 -13.24 6.34 31.87
N ILE A 279 -14.25 6.41 31.03
CA ILE A 279 -15.58 5.86 31.27
C ILE A 279 -15.72 4.62 30.39
N ASP A 280 -16.22 3.53 30.97
CA ASP A 280 -16.52 2.30 30.21
C ASP A 280 -17.73 2.56 29.30
N GLY A 281 -17.58 2.33 27.99
CA GLY A 281 -18.64 2.52 27.00
C GLY A 281 -19.83 1.59 27.20
N ARG A 282 -19.62 0.43 27.85
CA ARG A 282 -20.68 -0.58 28.04
C ARG A 282 -21.56 -0.31 29.24
N THR A 283 -20.95 0.09 30.35
CA THR A 283 -21.63 0.29 31.63
C THR A 283 -21.92 1.76 31.93
N GLY A 284 -21.11 2.68 31.37
CA GLY A 284 -21.15 4.10 31.70
C GLY A 284 -20.46 4.44 33.03
N GLU A 285 -19.81 3.49 33.68
CA GLU A 285 -19.11 3.70 34.94
C GLU A 285 -17.65 4.14 34.71
N TYR A 286 -17.10 4.88 35.67
CA TYR A 286 -15.69 5.25 35.66
C TYR A 286 -14.80 4.08 36.05
N PHE A 287 -13.64 3.95 35.40
CA PHE A 287 -12.61 3.02 35.86
C PHE A 287 -11.99 3.46 37.20
N ASP A 288 -11.65 2.50 38.05
CA ASP A 288 -11.06 2.74 39.38
C ASP A 288 -9.74 3.52 39.34
N ARG A 289 -8.95 3.34 38.27
CA ARG A 289 -7.64 3.96 38.09
C ARG A 289 -7.57 4.77 36.82
N GLU A 290 -6.79 5.84 36.89
CA GLU A 290 -6.44 6.63 35.72
C GLU A 290 -5.59 5.80 34.76
N THR A 291 -5.81 6.01 33.47
CA THR A 291 -5.17 5.27 32.40
C THR A 291 -4.39 6.22 31.51
N THR A 292 -3.26 5.75 30.98
CA THR A 292 -2.49 6.52 30.00
C THR A 292 -3.25 6.53 28.67
N VAL A 293 -3.60 7.73 28.22
CA VAL A 293 -4.27 7.97 26.95
C VAL A 293 -3.37 8.84 26.09
N GLY A 294 -3.33 8.57 24.79
CA GLY A 294 -2.56 9.40 23.88
C GLY A 294 -2.46 8.80 22.49
N TYR A 295 -1.60 9.40 21.67
CA TYR A 295 -1.45 9.03 20.27
C TYR A 295 -0.11 8.36 20.04
N MET A 296 -0.15 7.07 19.73
CA MET A 296 1.00 6.27 19.31
C MET A 296 0.92 6.02 17.81
N ASN A 297 2.07 6.08 17.12
CA ASN A 297 2.11 5.73 15.71
C ASN A 297 2.12 4.22 15.50
N VAL A 298 1.07 3.68 14.88
CA VAL A 298 0.89 2.24 14.64
C VAL A 298 0.98 1.92 13.14
N LEU A 299 1.69 0.85 12.81
CA LEU A 299 1.95 0.37 11.46
C LEU A 299 1.22 -0.95 11.20
N LYS A 300 0.59 -1.06 10.02
CA LYS A 300 0.08 -2.34 9.51
C LYS A 300 1.22 -3.09 8.82
N LEU A 301 1.48 -4.33 9.24
CA LEU A 301 2.49 -5.17 8.59
C LEU A 301 1.90 -5.92 7.40
N ASN A 302 2.74 -6.27 6.42
CA ASN A 302 2.35 -7.11 5.28
C ASN A 302 2.18 -8.60 5.66
N HIS A 303 1.86 -8.89 6.92
CA HIS A 303 1.57 -10.24 7.41
C HIS A 303 0.06 -10.37 7.59
N LEU A 304 -0.64 -10.49 6.47
CA LEU A 304 -2.09 -10.55 6.40
C LEU A 304 -2.59 -11.97 6.72
N VAL A 305 -3.75 -12.08 7.35
CA VAL A 305 -4.32 -13.39 7.70
C VAL A 305 -4.76 -14.18 6.47
N ASP A 306 -5.29 -13.52 5.45
CA ASP A 306 -5.73 -14.15 4.18
C ASP A 306 -4.59 -14.92 3.50
N ASP A 307 -3.37 -14.41 3.59
CA ASP A 307 -2.21 -15.03 2.98
C ASP A 307 -1.74 -16.25 3.78
N LYS A 308 -2.09 -16.34 5.07
CA LYS A 308 -1.70 -17.44 5.99
C LYS A 308 -2.72 -18.55 6.11
N MET A 309 -4.02 -18.22 6.07
CA MET A 309 -5.06 -19.23 6.18
C MET A 309 -5.00 -20.18 4.98
N HIS A 310 -4.92 -21.47 5.25
CA HIS A 310 -4.89 -22.52 4.24
C HIS A 310 -5.46 -23.80 4.85
N ALA A 311 -6.33 -24.48 4.11
CA ALA A 311 -6.91 -25.75 4.48
C ALA A 311 -7.01 -26.62 3.23
N ARG A 312 -6.92 -27.93 3.44
CA ARG A 312 -6.99 -28.96 2.39
C ARG A 312 -7.77 -30.14 2.93
N SER A 313 -8.63 -30.70 2.08
CA SER A 313 -9.17 -32.06 2.25
C SER A 313 -8.39 -33.05 1.39
N THR A 314 -8.48 -32.94 0.07
CA THR A 314 -7.73 -33.72 -0.91
C THR A 314 -6.99 -32.79 -1.89
N GLY A 315 -5.99 -33.28 -2.60
CA GLY A 315 -5.25 -32.46 -3.57
C GLY A 315 -4.23 -33.25 -4.38
N PRO A 316 -3.28 -32.59 -5.06
CA PRO A 316 -2.21 -33.29 -5.79
C PRO A 316 -1.18 -33.95 -4.86
N TYR A 317 -0.61 -35.05 -5.35
CA TYR A 317 0.37 -35.90 -4.69
C TYR A 317 1.64 -35.99 -5.52
N SER A 318 2.76 -36.28 -4.85
CA SER A 318 4.05 -36.52 -5.48
C SER A 318 4.02 -37.81 -6.30
N LEU A 319 4.65 -37.79 -7.48
CA LEU A 319 4.75 -39.00 -8.33
C LEU A 319 5.65 -40.07 -7.71
N VAL A 320 6.65 -39.66 -6.92
CA VAL A 320 7.67 -40.59 -6.38
C VAL A 320 7.15 -41.27 -5.12
N THR A 321 6.79 -40.47 -4.11
CA THR A 321 6.45 -40.99 -2.76
C THR A 321 4.96 -41.11 -2.52
N GLN A 322 4.11 -40.69 -3.47
CA GLN A 322 2.64 -40.62 -3.30
C GLN A 322 2.18 -39.78 -2.09
N GLN A 323 3.06 -38.94 -1.53
CA GLN A 323 2.73 -38.03 -0.43
C GLN A 323 2.05 -36.75 -0.94
N PRO A 324 1.19 -36.10 -0.14
CA PRO A 324 0.60 -34.83 -0.50
C PRO A 324 1.69 -33.77 -0.76
N LEU A 325 1.54 -32.96 -1.82
CA LEU A 325 2.50 -31.88 -2.10
C LEU A 325 2.56 -30.85 -0.96
N GLY A 326 3.67 -30.12 -0.85
CA GLY A 326 3.86 -29.05 0.13
C GLY A 326 3.52 -27.66 -0.40
N GLY A 327 3.13 -26.75 0.49
CA GLY A 327 2.96 -25.33 0.20
C GLY A 327 1.58 -24.92 -0.36
N LYS A 328 1.10 -23.76 0.07
CA LYS A 328 -0.24 -23.23 -0.23
C LYS A 328 -0.55 -23.13 -1.73
N ALA A 329 0.42 -22.73 -2.55
CA ALA A 329 0.24 -22.55 -3.99
C ALA A 329 -0.11 -23.84 -4.74
N GLN A 330 0.32 -25.00 -4.22
CA GLN A 330 0.04 -26.32 -4.79
C GLN A 330 -1.10 -27.03 -4.04
N PHE A 331 -1.90 -26.25 -3.31
CA PHE A 331 -2.88 -26.74 -2.35
C PHE A 331 -2.29 -27.67 -1.29
N GLY A 332 -1.00 -27.57 -0.97
CA GLY A 332 -0.27 -28.58 -0.21
C GLY A 332 -0.78 -28.90 1.20
N GLY A 333 -0.37 -30.05 1.73
CA GLY A 333 -0.70 -30.49 3.09
C GLY A 333 0.23 -29.86 4.12
N GLN A 334 -0.20 -29.85 5.38
CA GLN A 334 0.68 -29.49 6.49
C GLN A 334 1.64 -30.65 6.77
N ARG A 335 2.91 -30.34 6.99
CA ARG A 335 3.88 -31.35 7.39
C ARG A 335 3.60 -31.79 8.82
N PHE A 336 3.33 -33.08 8.99
CA PHE A 336 3.36 -33.75 10.29
C PHE A 336 4.81 -34.22 10.51
N GLY A 337 5.49 -33.63 11.48
CA GLY A 337 6.91 -33.86 11.73
C GLY A 337 7.16 -34.95 12.77
N GLU A 338 8.45 -35.23 12.97
CA GLU A 338 8.93 -36.24 13.90
C GLU A 338 8.55 -35.91 15.35
N MET A 339 8.65 -34.64 15.75
CA MET A 339 8.27 -34.20 17.10
C MET A 339 6.77 -34.38 17.36
N GLU A 340 5.92 -34.20 16.35
CA GLU A 340 4.48 -34.45 16.48
C GLU A 340 4.17 -35.95 16.57
N VAL A 341 4.94 -36.81 15.89
CA VAL A 341 4.87 -38.28 16.05
C VAL A 341 5.20 -38.67 17.49
N TRP A 342 6.34 -38.21 18.04
CA TRP A 342 6.73 -38.51 19.42
C TRP A 342 5.67 -38.07 20.44
N ALA A 343 5.01 -36.93 20.18
CA ALA A 343 3.91 -36.49 21.03
C ALA A 343 2.75 -37.51 21.03
N LEU A 344 2.33 -38.02 19.86
CA LEU A 344 1.28 -39.04 19.78
C LEU A 344 1.69 -40.39 20.40
N GLU A 345 2.94 -40.78 20.23
CA GLU A 345 3.51 -41.99 20.85
C GLU A 345 3.50 -41.88 22.39
N ALA A 346 3.87 -40.72 22.93
CA ALA A 346 3.84 -40.45 24.37
C ALA A 346 2.42 -40.54 24.96
N TYR A 347 1.39 -40.18 24.18
CA TYR A 347 -0.01 -40.38 24.56
C TYR A 347 -0.50 -41.83 24.38
N GLY A 348 0.27 -42.70 23.73
CA GLY A 348 -0.17 -44.06 23.37
C GLY A 348 -1.25 -44.08 22.28
N ALA A 349 -1.36 -43.03 21.47
CA ALA A 349 -2.42 -42.86 20.47
C ALA A 349 -2.12 -43.64 19.17
N GLY A 350 -1.98 -44.96 19.27
CA GLY A 350 -1.55 -45.84 18.17
C GLY A 350 -2.45 -45.78 16.93
N TYR A 351 -3.78 -45.82 17.11
CA TYR A 351 -4.74 -45.75 15.98
C TYR A 351 -4.68 -44.39 15.26
N THR A 352 -4.60 -43.29 16.01
CA THR A 352 -4.47 -41.93 15.44
C THR A 352 -3.17 -41.79 14.66
N LEU A 353 -2.07 -42.31 15.20
CA LEU A 353 -0.78 -42.28 14.54
C LEU A 353 -0.79 -43.13 13.26
N GLN A 354 -1.35 -44.34 13.32
CA GLN A 354 -1.49 -45.22 12.16
C GLN A 354 -2.28 -44.53 11.05
N GLU A 355 -3.42 -43.92 11.37
CA GLU A 355 -4.25 -43.20 10.39
C GLU A 355 -3.51 -42.01 9.75
N MET A 356 -2.79 -41.22 10.56
CA MET A 356 -2.03 -40.05 10.10
C MET A 356 -0.88 -40.42 9.16
N LEU A 357 -0.16 -41.51 9.46
CA LEU A 357 1.02 -41.92 8.69
C LEU A 357 0.69 -42.75 7.44
N THR A 358 -0.45 -43.43 7.40
CA THR A 358 -0.81 -44.35 6.31
C THR A 358 -1.91 -43.76 5.42
N VAL A 359 -3.17 -43.95 5.84
CA VAL A 359 -4.39 -43.68 5.09
C VAL A 359 -4.58 -42.19 4.76
N LYS A 360 -4.08 -41.27 5.60
CA LYS A 360 -4.10 -39.82 5.31
C LYS A 360 -2.91 -39.33 4.48
N SER A 361 -1.89 -40.15 4.29
CA SER A 361 -0.62 -39.76 3.65
C SER A 361 -0.41 -40.48 2.32
N ASP A 362 0.29 -41.62 2.33
CA ASP A 362 0.89 -42.25 1.15
C ASP A 362 0.37 -43.66 0.84
N ASP A 363 -0.57 -44.20 1.62
CA ASP A 363 -1.30 -45.41 1.21
C ASP A 363 -2.35 -45.06 0.14
N VAL A 364 -2.00 -45.32 -1.13
CA VAL A 364 -2.83 -45.01 -2.30
C VAL A 364 -4.17 -45.77 -2.27
N SER A 365 -4.16 -47.00 -1.75
CA SER A 365 -5.36 -47.83 -1.70
C SER A 365 -6.23 -47.47 -0.50
N GLY A 366 -5.62 -47.32 0.68
CA GLY A 366 -6.27 -47.00 1.95
C GLY A 366 -6.97 -45.65 1.90
N ARG A 367 -6.33 -44.61 1.34
CA ARG A 367 -6.95 -43.27 1.24
C ARG A 367 -8.24 -43.25 0.43
N ASN A 368 -8.30 -44.03 -0.66
CA ASN A 368 -9.47 -44.06 -1.55
C ASN A 368 -10.61 -44.84 -0.89
N LYS A 369 -10.28 -45.93 -0.19
CA LYS A 369 -11.23 -46.66 0.64
C LYS A 369 -11.76 -45.80 1.77
N MET A 370 -10.89 -45.10 2.50
CA MET A 370 -11.28 -44.21 3.60
C MET A 370 -12.19 -43.10 3.14
N TYR A 371 -11.90 -42.47 1.99
CA TYR A 371 -12.78 -41.46 1.43
C TYR A 371 -14.17 -42.03 1.09
N LYS A 372 -14.24 -43.22 0.48
CA LYS A 372 -15.52 -43.90 0.22
C LYS A 372 -16.25 -44.24 1.52
N ASN A 373 -15.54 -44.78 2.50
CA ASN A 373 -16.09 -45.16 3.78
C ASN A 373 -16.71 -43.95 4.53
N ILE A 374 -16.05 -42.78 4.47
CA ILE A 374 -16.60 -41.53 5.01
C ILE A 374 -17.86 -41.08 4.26
N VAL A 375 -17.90 -41.22 2.93
CA VAL A 375 -19.08 -40.86 2.12
C VAL A 375 -20.24 -41.83 2.32
N ASP A 376 -19.93 -43.12 2.48
CA ASP A 376 -20.89 -44.22 2.66
C ASP A 376 -21.29 -44.42 4.14
N ASP A 377 -20.77 -43.59 5.06
CA ASP A 377 -20.96 -43.66 6.52
C ASP A 377 -20.62 -45.04 7.14
N THR A 378 -19.58 -45.69 6.62
CA THR A 378 -19.04 -46.95 7.14
C THR A 378 -17.74 -46.69 7.89
N GLN A 379 -17.57 -47.27 9.08
CA GLN A 379 -16.44 -46.96 9.98
C GLN A 379 -15.34 -48.02 9.93
N ASN A 380 -14.91 -48.39 8.72
CA ASN A 380 -13.84 -49.37 8.52
C ASN A 380 -12.53 -48.68 8.10
N ILE A 381 -11.41 -49.05 8.72
CA ILE A 381 -10.08 -48.54 8.37
C ILE A 381 -9.20 -49.74 7.98
N ASP A 382 -8.87 -49.82 6.69
CA ASP A 382 -7.88 -50.77 6.17
C ASP A 382 -6.57 -50.00 5.93
N ALA A 383 -5.59 -50.16 6.82
CA ALA A 383 -4.26 -49.56 6.66
C ALA A 383 -3.30 -50.53 5.97
N GLY A 384 -2.77 -50.13 4.81
CA GLY A 384 -1.74 -50.86 4.09
C GLY A 384 -0.32 -50.42 4.43
N MET A 385 0.64 -50.96 3.67
CA MET A 385 2.05 -50.53 3.74
C MET A 385 2.22 -49.17 3.02
N PRO A 386 2.87 -48.18 3.65
CA PRO A 386 3.20 -46.90 3.01
C PRO A 386 4.00 -47.04 1.72
N GLU A 387 3.69 -46.25 0.70
CA GLU A 387 4.47 -46.25 -0.55
C GLU A 387 5.90 -45.74 -0.35
N SER A 388 6.11 -44.84 0.62
CA SER A 388 7.47 -44.39 0.98
C SER A 388 8.38 -45.55 1.42
N PHE A 389 7.83 -46.55 2.11
CA PHE A 389 8.58 -47.74 2.51
C PHE A 389 8.88 -48.66 1.30
N ASN A 390 7.93 -48.80 0.37
CA ASN A 390 8.17 -49.52 -0.88
C ASN A 390 9.31 -48.88 -1.70
N VAL A 391 9.31 -47.55 -1.80
CA VAL A 391 10.39 -46.80 -2.48
C VAL A 391 11.73 -47.07 -1.80
N LEU A 392 11.79 -46.99 -0.46
CA LEU A 392 13.00 -47.29 0.31
C LEU A 392 13.52 -48.71 0.04
N MET A 393 12.64 -49.71 0.02
CA MET A 393 13.03 -51.10 -0.30
C MET A 393 13.64 -51.21 -1.70
N LYS A 394 13.07 -50.52 -2.69
CA LYS A 394 13.61 -50.51 -4.07
C LYS A 394 14.95 -49.79 -4.16
N GLU A 395 15.12 -48.70 -3.43
CA GLU A 395 16.40 -47.98 -3.34
C GLU A 395 17.49 -48.87 -2.73
N ILE A 396 17.21 -49.57 -1.62
CA ILE A 396 18.15 -50.51 -1.01
C ILE A 396 18.52 -51.66 -1.97
N LYS A 397 17.52 -52.24 -2.66
CA LYS A 397 17.76 -53.31 -3.67
C LYS A 397 18.64 -52.83 -4.82
N SER A 398 18.52 -51.56 -5.21
CA SER A 398 19.34 -50.97 -6.28
C SER A 398 20.83 -50.92 -5.94
N LEU A 399 21.19 -50.96 -4.64
CA LEU A 399 22.57 -51.01 -4.16
C LEU A 399 23.18 -52.43 -4.19
N GLY A 400 22.42 -53.43 -4.63
CA GLY A 400 22.84 -54.84 -4.61
C GLY A 400 22.66 -55.53 -3.26
N ILE A 401 21.91 -54.93 -2.33
CA ILE A 401 21.56 -55.53 -1.04
C ILE A 401 20.20 -56.21 -1.17
N ASN A 402 20.11 -57.51 -0.83
CA ASN A 402 18.81 -58.19 -0.81
C ASN A 402 18.05 -57.87 0.48
N ILE A 403 16.81 -57.43 0.35
CA ILE A 403 15.89 -57.16 1.46
C ILE A 403 14.50 -57.71 1.11
N GLU A 404 13.95 -58.56 1.95
CA GLU A 404 12.63 -59.18 1.74
C GLU A 404 11.79 -59.06 3.01
N LEU A 405 10.47 -59.04 2.82
CA LEU A 405 9.53 -59.04 3.93
C LEU A 405 9.24 -60.50 4.27
N GLU A 406 9.85 -60.99 5.34
CA GLU A 406 9.55 -62.31 5.87
C GLU A 406 8.19 -62.27 6.59
N LYS A 407 7.38 -63.30 6.35
CA LYS A 407 6.28 -63.64 7.25
C LYS A 407 6.83 -64.74 8.14
N ASP A 408 6.96 -64.46 9.43
CA ASP A 408 7.17 -65.53 10.40
C ASP A 408 5.91 -66.42 10.34
N GLU A 409 6.03 -67.58 9.70
CA GLU A 409 5.12 -68.68 9.98
C GLU A 409 5.39 -69.08 11.43
N ILE A 410 4.57 -68.55 12.34
CA ILE A 410 4.53 -69.02 13.72
C ILE A 410 4.09 -70.49 13.64
N GLU A 411 5.05 -71.41 13.79
CA GLU A 411 4.81 -72.84 14.03
C GLU A 411 3.99 -73.08 15.31
#